data_AF-A0A919THG0-F1
#
_entry.id   AF-A0A919THG0-F1
#
_cell.length_a   1.000
_cell.length_b   1.000
_cell.length_c   1.000
_cell.angle_alpha   90.00
_cell.angle_beta   90.00
_cell.angle_gamma   90.00
#
_symmetry.space_group_name_H-M   'P 1'
#
loop_
_entity.id
_entity.type
_entity.pdbx_description
1 polymer ?
#
loop_
_entity_poly.entity_id
_entity_poly.type
_entity_poly.pdbx_seq_one_letter_code
_entity_poly.pdbx_strand_id
1 'polypeptide(L)'
;MTGSYPDDGSPRTEQVAQTSIGELIGNISNDLSQLFRQEVELAKVEVKQEAAKAGKAAGMLGVAGFAGYLAVVLLSFALVFALANVMDAGWAALIVAVLWGIVGAVLFVTGRNQLKTVDPVPHRTVDTIKEDAQWLKNPTG
;
A
#
# COMPACT_ATOMS: atom_id res chain seq x y z
N MET A 1 59.99 -67.40 21.00
CA MET A 1 60.13 -66.27 20.06
C MET A 1 58.85 -65.46 20.17
N THR A 2 58.90 -64.34 20.90
CA THR A 2 57.72 -63.52 21.25
C THR A 2 58.04 -62.04 21.06
N GLY A 3 57.08 -61.31 20.50
CA GLY A 3 57.03 -59.84 20.39
C GLY A 3 57.67 -59.30 19.10
N SER A 4 57.11 -58.34 18.37
CA SER A 4 56.05 -57.37 18.70
C SER A 4 55.56 -56.73 17.41
N TYR A 5 54.24 -56.66 17.18
CA TYR A 5 53.66 -55.79 16.17
C TYR A 5 53.49 -54.40 16.79
N PRO A 6 53.97 -53.31 16.16
CA PRO A 6 53.62 -51.97 16.57
C PRO A 6 52.13 -51.75 16.28
N ASP A 7 51.36 -51.58 17.36
CA ASP A 7 50.03 -51.02 17.36
C ASP A 7 50.16 -49.51 17.07
N ASP A 8 49.94 -49.11 15.81
CA ASP A 8 49.78 -47.71 15.46
C ASP A 8 48.34 -47.29 15.76
N GLY A 9 48.07 -47.17 17.07
CA GLY A 9 46.90 -46.51 17.64
C GLY A 9 46.85 -45.04 17.24
N SER A 10 46.68 -44.76 15.95
CA SER A 10 46.33 -43.46 15.43
C SER A 10 44.84 -43.25 15.70
N PRO A 11 44.45 -42.38 16.66
CA PRO A 11 43.06 -42.09 16.92
C PRO A 11 42.50 -41.33 15.71
N ARG A 12 41.93 -42.06 14.75
CA ARG A 12 41.08 -41.50 13.69
C ARG A 12 39.68 -41.13 14.21
N THR A 13 39.53 -40.93 15.51
CA THR A 13 38.22 -40.88 16.19
C THR A 13 37.97 -39.62 17.03
N GLU A 14 38.76 -38.54 16.89
CA GLU A 14 38.54 -37.29 17.66
C GLU A 14 38.49 -36.02 16.81
N GLN A 15 37.88 -36.07 15.62
CA GLN A 15 37.49 -34.85 14.89
C GLN A 15 35.99 -34.72 14.69
N VAL A 16 35.19 -35.51 15.41
CA VAL A 16 33.72 -35.55 15.26
C VAL A 16 32.96 -34.94 16.45
N ALA A 17 33.62 -34.50 17.53
CA ALA A 17 32.86 -34.17 18.74
C ALA A 17 33.38 -32.98 19.55
N GLN A 18 33.58 -31.79 18.95
CA GLN A 18 33.57 -30.52 19.72
C GLN A 18 33.07 -29.36 18.86
N THR A 19 31.90 -29.47 18.22
CA THR A 19 31.13 -28.24 17.96
C THR A 19 30.71 -27.72 19.33
N SER A 20 31.40 -26.68 19.79
CA SER A 20 31.12 -26.01 21.05
C SER A 20 29.65 -25.58 21.09
N ILE A 21 28.97 -25.74 22.23
CA ILE A 21 27.59 -25.24 22.43
C ILE A 21 27.49 -23.74 22.09
N GLY A 22 28.57 -22.98 22.30
CA GLY A 22 28.64 -21.57 21.90
C GLY A 22 28.65 -21.35 20.38
N GLU A 23 29.22 -22.28 19.62
CA GLU A 23 29.25 -22.24 18.15
C GLU A 23 27.89 -22.60 17.55
N LEU A 24 27.18 -23.56 18.14
CA LEU A 24 25.79 -23.89 17.77
C LEU A 24 24.82 -22.72 18.02
N ILE A 25 24.92 -22.06 19.17
CA ILE A 25 24.08 -20.88 19.49
C ILE A 25 24.40 -19.70 18.56
N GLY A 26 25.69 -19.51 18.22
CA GLY A 26 26.12 -18.51 17.24
C GLY A 26 25.54 -18.76 15.85
N ASN A 27 25.55 -20.02 15.40
CA ASN A 27 25.00 -20.42 14.11
C ASN A 27 23.47 -20.23 14.06
N ILE A 28 22.73 -20.64 15.09
CA ILE A 28 21.27 -20.44 15.17
C ILE A 28 20.90 -18.94 15.18
N SER A 29 21.67 -18.11 15.89
CA SER A 29 21.44 -16.66 15.95
C SER A 29 21.70 -16.00 14.58
N ASN A 30 22.71 -16.47 13.86
CA ASN A 30 23.00 -16.03 12.50
C ASN A 30 21.91 -16.48 11.52
N ASP A 31 21.44 -17.73 11.60
CA ASP A 31 20.38 -18.24 10.74
C ASP A 31 19.06 -17.48 10.96
N LEU A 32 18.71 -17.18 12.21
CA LEU A 32 17.53 -16.38 12.54
C LEU A 32 17.67 -14.94 12.03
N SER A 33 18.87 -14.35 12.14
CA SER A 33 19.15 -13.03 11.58
C SER A 33 19.06 -13.02 10.05
N GLN A 34 19.48 -14.10 9.40
CA GLN A 34 19.34 -14.26 7.95
C GLN A 34 17.87 -14.40 7.53
N LEU A 35 17.07 -15.22 8.25
CA LEU A 35 15.65 -15.38 7.99
C LEU A 35 14.89 -14.05 8.15
N PHE A 36 15.14 -13.33 9.24
CA PHE A 36 14.52 -12.02 9.46
C PHE A 36 14.85 -11.04 8.32
N ARG A 37 16.12 -11.01 7.89
CA ARG A 37 16.54 -10.17 6.76
C ARG A 37 15.87 -10.59 5.46
N GLN A 38 15.72 -11.89 5.20
CA GLN A 38 15.01 -12.40 4.02
C GLN A 38 13.54 -12.02 4.03
N GLU A 39 12.87 -12.09 5.17
CA GLU A 39 11.46 -11.74 5.31
C GLU A 39 11.23 -10.24 5.08
N VAL A 40 12.15 -9.39 5.58
CA VAL A 40 12.17 -7.95 5.26
C VAL A 40 12.44 -7.71 3.77
N GLU A 41 13.38 -8.42 3.16
CA GLU A 41 13.67 -8.31 1.72
C GLU A 41 12.47 -8.75 0.87
N LEU A 42 11.78 -9.83 1.27
CA LEU A 42 10.57 -10.32 0.62
C LEU A 42 9.42 -9.32 0.76
N ALA A 43 9.14 -8.85 1.97
CA ALA A 43 8.13 -7.83 2.23
C ALA A 43 8.40 -6.55 1.41
N LYS A 44 9.66 -6.13 1.29
CA LYS A 44 10.05 -5.01 0.44
C LYS A 44 9.76 -5.27 -1.04
N VAL A 45 10.02 -6.49 -1.53
CA VAL A 45 9.69 -6.87 -2.91
C VAL A 45 8.19 -6.86 -3.14
N GLU A 46 7.41 -7.45 -2.23
CA GLU A 46 5.95 -7.50 -2.32
C GLU A 46 5.34 -6.09 -2.30
N VAL A 47 5.75 -5.24 -1.35
CA VAL A 47 5.33 -3.82 -1.29
C VAL A 47 5.70 -3.10 -2.59
N LYS A 48 6.89 -3.32 -3.15
CA LYS A 48 7.28 -2.70 -4.44
C LYS A 48 6.41 -3.18 -5.60
N GLN A 49 6.08 -4.47 -5.65
CA GLN A 49 5.19 -5.03 -6.68
C GLN A 49 3.78 -4.45 -6.56
N GLU A 50 3.22 -4.42 -5.35
CA GLU A 50 1.90 -3.84 -5.11
C GLU A 50 1.87 -2.34 -5.40
N ALA A 51 2.90 -1.59 -4.99
CA ALA A 51 3.04 -0.18 -5.33
C ALA A 51 3.12 0.06 -6.85
N ALA A 52 3.83 -0.80 -7.59
CA ALA A 52 3.91 -0.71 -9.05
C ALA A 52 2.56 -1.00 -9.71
N LYS A 53 1.82 -2.02 -9.25
CA LYS A 53 0.46 -2.33 -9.73
C LYS A 53 -0.49 -1.16 -9.45
N ALA A 54 -0.50 -0.66 -8.23
CA ALA A 54 -1.31 0.48 -7.82
C ALA A 54 -0.96 1.75 -8.63
N GLY A 55 0.34 2.02 -8.83
CA GLY A 55 0.82 3.14 -9.63
C GLY A 55 0.39 3.04 -11.10
N LYS A 56 0.46 1.85 -11.71
CA LYS A 56 -0.04 1.61 -13.07
C LYS A 56 -1.55 1.82 -13.14
N ALA A 57 -2.31 1.29 -12.19
CA ALA A 57 -3.76 1.46 -12.13
C ALA A 57 -4.15 2.93 -11.98
N ALA A 58 -3.51 3.65 -11.04
CA ALA A 58 -3.70 5.08 -10.85
C ALA A 58 -3.35 5.88 -12.12
N GLY A 59 -2.25 5.52 -12.80
CA GLY A 59 -1.87 6.13 -14.07
C GLY A 59 -2.92 5.92 -15.17
N MET A 60 -3.43 4.69 -15.33
CA MET A 60 -4.49 4.38 -16.29
C MET A 60 -5.78 5.13 -15.97
N LEU A 61 -6.20 5.17 -14.71
CA LEU A 61 -7.38 5.92 -14.28
C LEU A 61 -7.21 7.43 -14.48
N GLY A 62 -6.00 7.96 -14.24
CA GLY A 62 -5.68 9.37 -14.49
C GLY A 62 -5.83 9.72 -15.98
N VAL A 63 -5.26 8.91 -16.87
CA VAL A 63 -5.40 9.11 -18.33
C VAL A 63 -6.85 8.94 -18.77
N ALA A 64 -7.56 7.92 -18.27
CA ALA A 64 -8.96 7.70 -18.59
C ALA A 64 -9.85 8.87 -18.13
N GLY A 65 -9.60 9.40 -16.93
CA GLY A 65 -10.30 10.58 -16.41
C GLY A 65 -10.04 11.82 -17.25
N PHE A 66 -8.79 12.06 -17.66
CA PHE A 66 -8.45 13.17 -18.54
C PHE A 66 -9.08 13.03 -19.93
N ALA A 67 -9.02 11.84 -20.52
CA ALA A 67 -9.67 11.55 -21.80
C ALA A 67 -11.20 11.73 -21.72
N GLY A 68 -11.82 11.27 -20.63
CA GLY A 68 -13.24 11.49 -20.35
C GLY A 68 -13.58 12.98 -20.22
N TYR A 69 -12.76 13.75 -19.51
CA TYR A 69 -12.92 15.21 -19.42
C TYR A 69 -12.85 15.88 -20.80
N LEU A 70 -11.86 15.54 -21.63
CA LEU A 70 -11.76 16.07 -22.99
C LEU A 70 -12.98 15.68 -23.85
N ALA A 71 -13.46 14.44 -23.74
CA ALA A 71 -14.65 13.99 -24.44
C ALA A 71 -15.88 14.84 -24.05
N VAL A 72 -16.05 15.12 -22.76
CA VAL A 72 -17.13 15.97 -22.25
C VAL A 72 -17.03 17.41 -22.78
N VAL A 73 -15.82 17.98 -22.84
CA VAL A 73 -15.58 19.31 -23.43
C VAL A 73 -15.95 19.32 -24.92
N LEU A 74 -15.47 18.35 -25.69
CA LEU A 74 -15.76 18.23 -27.12
C LEU A 74 -17.25 18.01 -27.39
N LEU A 75 -17.92 17.18 -26.59
CA LEU A 75 -19.37 16.97 -26.66
C LEU A 75 -20.15 18.26 -26.34
N SER A 76 -19.65 19.09 -25.43
CA SER A 76 -20.26 20.38 -25.13
C SER A 76 -20.19 21.32 -26.33
N PHE A 77 -19.04 21.40 -27.01
CA PHE A 77 -18.91 22.16 -28.26
C PHE A 77 -19.79 21.59 -29.37
N ALA A 78 -19.80 20.26 -29.53
CA ALA A 78 -20.64 19.60 -30.52
C ALA A 78 -22.13 19.91 -30.29
N LEU A 79 -22.58 19.92 -29.03
CA LEU A 79 -23.95 20.29 -28.67
C LEU A 79 -24.25 21.75 -29.00
N VAL A 80 -23.34 22.68 -28.68
CA VAL A 80 -23.49 24.10 -29.05
C VAL A 80 -23.63 24.25 -30.57
N PHE A 81 -22.76 23.60 -31.35
CA PHE A 81 -22.82 23.67 -32.80
C PHE A 81 -24.08 23.01 -33.38
N ALA A 82 -24.52 21.88 -32.80
CA ALA A 82 -25.77 21.25 -33.19
C ALA A 82 -26.97 22.18 -32.97
N LEU A 83 -27.07 22.82 -31.80
CA LEU A 83 -28.12 23.80 -31.51
C LEU A 83 -28.00 25.04 -32.41
N ALA A 84 -26.78 25.50 -32.70
CA ALA A 84 -26.55 26.66 -33.56
C ALA A 84 -27.04 26.47 -35.02
N ASN A 85 -27.37 25.24 -35.44
CA ASN A 85 -28.02 25.01 -36.74
C ASN A 85 -29.50 25.45 -36.77
N VAL A 86 -30.13 25.62 -35.60
CA VAL A 86 -31.57 25.96 -35.48
C VAL A 86 -31.83 27.22 -34.64
N MET A 87 -30.80 27.80 -34.03
CA MET A 87 -30.89 29.06 -33.27
C MET A 87 -29.56 29.83 -33.30
N ASP A 88 -29.55 31.06 -32.80
CA ASP A 88 -28.32 31.84 -32.66
C ASP A 88 -27.31 31.17 -31.71
N ALA A 89 -26.02 31.25 -32.07
CA ALA A 89 -24.94 30.56 -31.36
C ALA A 89 -24.78 31.04 -29.91
N GLY A 90 -25.10 32.30 -29.61
CA GLY A 90 -25.07 32.82 -28.24
C GLY A 90 -26.11 32.16 -27.34
N TRP A 91 -27.34 31.99 -27.86
CA TRP A 91 -28.41 31.27 -27.13
C TRP A 91 -28.11 29.78 -26.98
N ALA A 92 -27.54 29.15 -28.01
CA ALA A 92 -27.08 27.76 -27.93
C ALA A 92 -26.03 27.57 -26.82
N ALA A 93 -25.00 28.44 -26.79
CA ALA A 93 -23.98 28.41 -25.75
C ALA A 93 -24.56 28.65 -24.35
N LEU A 94 -25.51 29.57 -24.21
CA LEU A 94 -26.17 29.86 -22.93
C LEU A 94 -26.96 28.65 -22.40
N ILE A 95 -27.66 27.92 -23.26
CA ILE A 95 -28.38 26.69 -22.87
C ILE A 95 -27.40 25.63 -22.34
N VAL A 96 -26.30 25.39 -23.06
CA VAL A 96 -25.28 24.40 -22.63
C VAL A 96 -24.59 24.85 -21.35
N ALA A 97 -24.36 26.16 -21.16
CA ALA A 97 -23.82 26.70 -19.93
C ALA A 97 -24.77 26.51 -18.73
N VAL A 98 -26.08 26.73 -18.91
CA VAL A 98 -27.09 26.46 -17.87
C VAL A 98 -27.14 24.98 -17.53
N LEU A 99 -27.06 24.09 -18.53
CA LEU A 99 -26.99 22.64 -18.31
C LEU A 99 -25.81 22.28 -17.40
N TRP A 100 -24.60 22.78 -17.70
CA TRP A 100 -23.43 22.57 -16.84
C TRP A 100 -23.57 23.22 -15.46
N GLY A 101 -24.22 24.38 -15.38
CA GLY A 101 -24.54 25.04 -14.12
C GLY A 101 -25.42 24.17 -13.21
N ILE A 102 -26.43 23.50 -13.77
CA ILE A 102 -27.29 22.56 -13.03
C ILE A 102 -26.49 21.35 -12.56
N VAL A 103 -25.71 20.73 -13.46
CA VAL A 103 -24.84 19.59 -13.11
C VAL A 103 -23.87 19.98 -11.97
N GLY A 104 -23.23 21.15 -12.08
CA GLY A 104 -22.33 21.68 -11.07
C GLY A 104 -23.01 21.94 -9.73
N ALA A 105 -24.22 22.52 -9.74
CA ALA A 105 -24.99 22.77 -8.53
C ALA A 105 -25.35 21.45 -7.81
N VAL A 106 -25.79 20.43 -8.55
CA VAL A 106 -26.11 19.11 -7.99
C VAL A 106 -24.89 18.44 -7.39
N LEU A 107 -23.76 18.44 -8.11
CA LEU A 107 -22.49 17.88 -7.62
C LEU A 107 -21.99 18.62 -6.39
N PHE A 108 -22.07 19.95 -6.38
CA PHE A 108 -21.67 20.76 -5.23
C PHE A 108 -22.50 20.45 -3.98
N VAL A 109 -23.83 20.39 -4.11
CA VAL A 109 -24.72 20.09 -2.98
C VAL A 109 -24.48 18.67 -2.46
N THR A 110 -24.40 17.69 -3.36
CA THR A 110 -24.16 16.28 -3.00
C THR A 110 -22.79 16.12 -2.33
N GLY A 111 -21.73 16.66 -2.92
CA GLY A 111 -20.38 16.61 -2.38
C GLY A 111 -20.27 17.31 -1.03
N ARG A 112 -20.86 18.50 -0.89
CA ARG A 112 -20.91 19.23 0.38
C ARG A 112 -21.64 18.42 1.46
N ASN A 113 -22.74 17.77 1.12
CA ASN A 113 -23.48 16.95 2.08
C ASN A 113 -22.71 15.70 2.49
N GLN A 114 -22.02 15.05 1.54
CA GLN A 114 -21.17 13.90 1.86
C GLN A 114 -20.01 14.30 2.78
N LEU A 115 -19.35 15.43 2.51
CA LEU A 115 -18.27 15.94 3.37
C LEU A 115 -18.72 16.20 4.81
N LYS A 116 -19.95 16.64 5.03
CA LYS A 116 -20.50 16.83 6.40
C LYS A 116 -20.64 15.52 7.18
N THR A 117 -20.67 14.37 6.50
CA THR A 117 -20.76 13.05 7.15
C THR A 117 -19.40 12.41 7.40
N VAL A 118 -18.32 13.00 6.88
CA VAL A 118 -16.96 12.48 7.09
C VAL A 118 -16.48 12.91 8.47
N ASP A 119 -16.25 11.93 9.33
CA ASP A 119 -15.55 12.12 10.59
C ASP A 119 -14.06 11.80 10.38
N PRO A 120 -13.16 12.81 10.39
CA PRO A 120 -11.75 12.60 10.16
C PRO A 120 -11.04 11.94 11.36
N VAL A 121 -11.71 11.85 12.52
CA VAL A 121 -11.12 11.28 13.72
C VAL A 121 -11.42 9.78 13.77
N PRO A 122 -10.40 8.91 13.75
CA PRO A 122 -10.59 7.48 13.97
C PRO A 122 -10.85 7.22 15.46
N HIS A 123 -12.09 7.48 15.90
CA HIS A 123 -12.51 7.41 17.31
C HIS A 123 -12.08 6.11 18.00
N ARG A 124 -12.27 4.97 17.34
CA ARG A 124 -11.86 3.65 17.88
C ARG A 124 -10.38 3.57 18.19
N THR A 125 -9.52 4.04 17.29
CA THR A 125 -8.06 4.04 17.48
C THR A 125 -7.67 5.00 18.60
N VAL A 126 -8.29 6.18 18.63
CA VAL A 126 -8.04 7.17 19.69
C VAL A 126 -8.46 6.63 21.06
N ASP A 127 -9.59 5.92 21.13
CA ASP A 127 -10.11 5.35 22.37
C ASP A 127 -9.23 4.19 22.86
N THR A 128 -8.78 3.29 21.98
CA THR A 128 -7.81 2.23 22.35
C THR A 128 -6.50 2.82 22.90
N ILE A 129 -5.95 3.86 22.26
CA ILE A 129 -4.73 4.52 22.76
C ILE A 129 -4.97 5.18 24.12
N LYS A 130 -6.16 5.75 24.37
CA LYS A 130 -6.51 6.31 25.68
C LYS A 130 -6.65 5.25 26.75
N GLU A 131 -7.26 4.11 26.42
CA GLU A 131 -7.39 2.96 27.33
C GLU A 131 -6.01 2.41 27.69
N ASP A 132 -5.13 2.21 26.71
CA ASP A 132 -3.75 1.77 26.93
C ASP A 132 -2.98 2.77 27.82
N ALA A 133 -3.14 4.08 27.56
CA ALA A 133 -2.52 5.12 28.37
C ALA A 133 -3.09 5.19 29.80
N GLN A 134 -4.40 4.96 29.98
CA GLN A 134 -5.03 4.90 31.30
C GLN A 134 -4.57 3.69 32.10
N TRP A 135 -4.44 2.52 31.46
CA TRP A 135 -3.91 1.31 32.10
C TRP A 135 -2.47 1.52 32.60
N LEU A 136 -1.61 2.17 31.80
CA LEU A 136 -0.24 2.51 32.21
C LEU A 136 -0.19 3.52 33.37
N LYS A 137 -1.20 4.38 33.51
CA LYS A 137 -1.23 5.44 34.53
C LYS A 137 -1.79 4.96 35.87
N ASN A 138 -2.74 4.02 35.85
CA ASN A 138 -3.30 3.38 37.03
C ASN A 138 -3.21 1.85 36.91
N PRO A 139 -2.00 1.27 37.02
CA PRO A 139 -1.85 -0.17 37.07
C PRO A 139 -2.48 -0.66 38.38
N THR A 140 -3.75 -1.02 38.32
CA THR A 140 -4.45 -1.72 39.39
C THR A 140 -4.02 -3.17 39.30
N GLY A 141 -2.97 -3.49 40.07
CA GLY A 141 -2.67 -4.85 40.52
C GLY A 141 -3.55 -5.25 41.68
#